data_AF-A0A958GKB3-F1
#
_entry.id   AF-A0A958GKB3-F1
#
_cell.length_a   1.000
_cell.length_b   1.000
_cell.length_c   1.000
_cell.angle_alpha   90.00
_cell.angle_beta   90.00
_cell.angle_gamma   90.00
#
_symmetry.space_group_name_H-M   'P 1'
#
loop_
_entity.id
_entity.type
_entity.pdbx_description
1 polymer ?
#
loop_
_entity_poly.entity_id
_entity_poly.type
_entity_poly.pdbx_seq_one_letter_code
_entity_poly.pdbx_strand_id
1 'polypeptide(L)'
;MSSSILWYVSLIVGGLCLTNPLAAETVHVKKGSYIPLYGAKDGSEIHVEAFSIDKTPVTNKEFLEFVQAHPAWRRSKVKRIFAEDSYLQDWKSDLAPPSERSES
;
A
#
# COMPACT_ATOMS: atom_id res chain seq x y z
N MET A 1 -21.43 36.57 46.85
CA MET A 1 -22.23 36.90 45.65
C MET A 1 -21.72 35.98 44.54
N SER A 2 -22.34 34.81 44.36
CA SER A 2 -23.34 34.53 43.31
C SER A 2 -22.67 34.48 41.92
N SER A 3 -22.74 33.44 41.09
CA SER A 3 -23.60 32.27 41.00
C SER A 3 -22.95 31.19 40.12
N SER A 4 -23.38 29.95 40.35
CA SER A 4 -23.18 28.75 39.54
C SER A 4 -23.66 28.88 38.09
N ILE A 5 -22.95 28.27 37.14
CA ILE A 5 -23.55 27.72 35.90
C ILE A 5 -22.94 26.33 35.70
N LEU A 6 -23.81 25.33 35.77
CA LEU A 6 -23.52 23.92 35.60
C LEU A 6 -23.80 23.48 34.14
N TRP A 7 -23.24 22.31 33.80
CA TRP A 7 -23.70 21.33 32.80
C TRP A 7 -23.80 21.80 31.34
N TYR A 8 -22.83 21.38 30.52
CA TYR A 8 -23.18 20.72 29.26
C TYR A 8 -22.28 19.50 29.04
N VAL A 9 -22.83 18.35 29.41
CA VAL A 9 -22.43 17.06 28.85
C VAL A 9 -22.84 17.10 27.38
N SER A 10 -21.86 17.04 26.47
CA SER A 10 -22.11 16.48 25.15
C SER A 10 -21.08 15.40 24.89
N LEU A 11 -21.56 14.19 25.14
CA LEU A 11 -21.07 12.93 24.65
C LEU A 11 -20.96 12.97 23.12
N ILE A 12 -20.19 12.04 22.56
CA ILE A 12 -19.92 11.81 21.12
C ILE A 12 -18.63 12.51 20.66
N VAL A 13 -17.52 11.79 20.75
CA VAL A 13 -16.96 11.19 19.53
C VAL A 13 -16.56 9.77 19.90
N GLY A 14 -17.50 8.84 19.71
CA GLY A 14 -17.11 7.46 19.47
C GLY A 14 -16.20 7.51 18.26
N GLY A 15 -14.89 7.37 18.51
CA GLY A 15 -13.91 7.20 17.45
C GLY A 15 -14.36 5.99 16.65
N LEU A 16 -14.98 6.26 15.50
CA LEU A 16 -15.11 5.29 14.45
C LEU A 16 -13.67 4.95 14.10
N CYS A 17 -13.14 3.88 14.71
CA CYS A 17 -12.03 3.16 14.12
C CYS A 17 -12.57 2.71 12.77
N LEU A 18 -12.36 3.54 11.75
CA LEU A 18 -12.23 3.10 10.38
C LEU A 18 -11.04 2.14 10.42
N THR A 19 -11.32 0.90 10.78
CA THR A 19 -10.42 -0.20 10.45
C THR A 19 -10.42 -0.18 8.94
N ASN A 20 -9.41 0.45 8.33
CA ASN A 20 -9.22 0.37 6.88
C ASN A 20 -8.72 -1.06 6.65
N PRO A 21 -9.57 -2.03 6.26
CA PRO A 21 -9.13 -3.40 6.07
C PRO A 21 -8.61 -3.45 4.63
N LEU A 22 -7.48 -2.78 4.43
CA LEU A 22 -6.74 -2.78 3.17
C LEU A 22 -5.32 -3.28 3.42
N ALA A 23 -5.16 -4.15 4.41
CA ALA A 23 -3.95 -4.91 4.57
C ALA A 23 -4.17 -6.20 3.78
N ALA A 24 -3.41 -6.37 2.69
CA ALA A 24 -3.36 -7.63 1.98
C ALA A 24 -3.02 -8.76 2.96
N GLU A 25 -3.60 -9.95 2.72
CA GLU A 25 -3.28 -11.09 3.57
C GLU A 25 -1.79 -11.41 3.41
N THR A 26 -1.02 -11.34 4.50
CA THR A 26 0.40 -11.64 4.49
C THR A 26 0.66 -13.11 4.80
N VAL A 27 1.65 -13.69 4.12
CA VAL A 27 2.16 -15.02 4.44
C VAL A 27 3.60 -14.93 4.95
N HIS A 28 3.90 -15.71 5.98
CA HIS A 28 5.24 -15.82 6.54
C HIS A 28 6.02 -16.94 5.88
N VAL A 29 7.15 -16.60 5.26
CA VAL A 29 8.08 -17.53 4.64
C VAL A 29 9.22 -17.79 5.61
N LYS A 30 9.42 -19.07 5.96
CA LYS A 30 10.52 -19.49 6.83
C LYS A 30 11.85 -19.33 6.10
N LYS A 31 12.93 -19.10 6.86
CA LYS A 31 14.29 -19.13 6.34
C LYS A 31 14.62 -20.48 5.71
N GLY A 32 15.46 -20.47 4.69
CA GLY A 32 15.92 -21.67 4.02
C GLY A 32 16.82 -21.36 2.84
N SER A 33 17.26 -22.42 2.17
CA SER A 33 18.11 -22.33 0.99
C SER A 33 17.40 -22.90 -0.24
N TYR A 34 17.67 -22.32 -1.41
CA TYR A 34 17.14 -22.83 -2.67
C TYR A 34 18.13 -22.62 -3.83
N ILE A 35 17.99 -23.40 -4.90
CA ILE A 35 18.75 -23.21 -6.13
C ILE A 35 17.87 -22.43 -7.12
N PRO A 36 18.23 -21.19 -7.51
CA PRO A 36 17.44 -20.42 -8.47
C PRO A 36 17.45 -21.05 -9.87
N LEU A 37 16.33 -20.94 -10.58
CA LEU A 37 16.24 -21.34 -11.99
C LEU A 37 17.09 -20.44 -12.92
N TYR A 38 17.30 -19.19 -12.52
CA TYR A 38 18.06 -18.19 -13.27
C TYR A 38 18.98 -17.40 -12.33
N GLY A 39 20.11 -16.94 -12.83
CA GLY A 39 21.00 -16.02 -12.09
C GLY A 39 22.08 -16.69 -11.23
N ALA A 40 21.96 -17.96 -10.90
CA ALA A 40 23.09 -18.75 -10.38
C ALA A 40 24.00 -19.14 -11.55
N LYS A 41 25.25 -18.65 -11.55
CA LYS A 41 26.20 -18.90 -12.67
C LYS A 41 26.64 -20.37 -12.76
N ASP A 42 26.42 -21.14 -11.70
CA ASP A 42 26.95 -22.47 -11.46
C ASP A 42 25.97 -23.39 -10.71
N GLY A 43 24.69 -22.99 -10.60
CA GLY A 43 23.72 -23.72 -9.77
C GLY A 43 23.99 -23.61 -8.27
N SER A 44 24.74 -22.59 -7.83
CA SER A 44 24.96 -22.31 -6.42
C SER A 44 23.65 -22.14 -5.65
N GLU A 45 23.58 -22.80 -4.50
CA GLU A 45 22.50 -22.62 -3.55
C GLU A 45 22.56 -21.22 -2.89
N ILE A 46 21.40 -20.57 -2.77
CA ILE A 46 21.25 -19.26 -2.12
C ILE A 46 20.46 -19.42 -0.83
N HIS A 47 21.02 -18.89 0.26
CA HIS A 47 20.36 -18.79 1.56
C HIS A 47 19.51 -17.52 1.65
N VAL A 48 18.28 -17.64 2.15
CA VAL A 48 17.32 -16.55 2.34
C VAL A 48 16.81 -16.57 3.78
N GLU A 49 16.87 -15.41 4.44
CA GLU A 49 16.31 -15.23 5.78
C GLU A 49 14.78 -15.28 5.79
N ALA A 50 14.17 -15.44 6.96
CA ALA A 50 12.72 -15.44 7.07
C ALA A 50 12.16 -14.04 6.78
N PHE A 51 11.05 -13.97 6.04
CA PHE A 51 10.36 -12.72 5.72
C PHE A 51 8.85 -12.93 5.58
N SER A 52 8.10 -11.84 5.52
CA SER A 52 6.67 -11.85 5.22
C SER A 52 6.42 -11.17 3.89
N ILE A 53 5.44 -11.66 3.14
CA ILE A 53 5.05 -11.10 1.84
C ILE A 53 3.53 -11.14 1.69
N ASP A 54 2.95 -10.17 1.01
CA ASP A 54 1.54 -10.16 0.67
C ASP A 54 1.23 -11.33 -0.29
N LYS A 55 0.12 -12.03 -0.05
CA LYS A 55 -0.34 -13.14 -0.90
C LYS A 55 -0.83 -12.68 -2.26
N THR A 56 -1.28 -11.44 -2.36
CA THR A 56 -1.85 -10.83 -3.56
C THR A 56 -1.03 -9.61 -3.96
N PRO A 57 -0.97 -9.27 -5.26
CA PRO A 57 -0.33 -8.03 -5.69
C PRO A 57 -1.08 -6.82 -5.14
N VAL A 58 -0.37 -5.70 -5.00
CA VAL A 58 -0.97 -4.40 -4.68
C VAL A 58 -1.96 -4.01 -5.78
N THR A 59 -3.20 -3.75 -5.38
CA THR A 59 -4.32 -3.39 -6.26
C THR A 59 -4.25 -1.92 -6.69
N ASN A 60 -4.94 -1.57 -7.77
CA ASN A 60 -5.10 -0.18 -8.19
C ASN A 60 -5.76 0.69 -7.12
N LYS A 61 -6.68 0.11 -6.33
CA LYS A 61 -7.33 0.80 -5.22
C LYS A 61 -6.35 1.11 -4.09
N GLU A 62 -5.55 0.14 -3.67
CA GLU A 62 -4.51 0.33 -2.66
C GLU A 62 -3.48 1.38 -3.11
N PHE A 63 -3.05 1.31 -4.37
CA PHE A 63 -2.11 2.31 -4.90
C PHE A 63 -2.74 3.71 -5.02
N LEU A 64 -4.05 3.80 -5.30
CA LEU A 64 -4.78 5.07 -5.28
C LEU A 64 -4.76 5.70 -3.89
N GLU A 65 -4.97 4.93 -2.84
CA GLU A 65 -4.88 5.43 -1.46
C GLU A 65 -3.47 5.94 -1.14
N PHE A 66 -2.43 5.22 -1.59
CA PHE A 66 -1.05 5.66 -1.46
C PHE A 66 -0.79 7.02 -2.14
N VAL A 67 -1.18 7.21 -3.40
CA VAL A 67 -0.93 8.49 -4.11
C VAL A 67 -1.81 9.65 -3.62
N GLN A 68 -2.94 9.34 -2.97
CA GLN A 68 -3.73 10.34 -2.24
C GLN A 68 -2.96 10.84 -1.01
N ALA A 69 -2.43 9.91 -0.19
CA ALA A 69 -1.67 10.20 1.03
C ALA A 69 -0.29 10.80 0.74
N HIS A 70 0.33 10.45 -0.39
CA HIS A 70 1.66 10.92 -0.78
C HIS A 70 1.63 11.62 -2.15
N PRO A 71 1.19 12.89 -2.22
CA PRO A 71 1.03 13.60 -3.48
C PRO A 71 2.30 13.71 -4.35
N ALA A 72 3.49 13.56 -3.76
CA ALA A 72 4.75 13.54 -4.51
C ALA A 72 4.87 12.37 -5.48
N TRP A 73 4.08 11.31 -5.30
CA TRP A 73 4.03 10.14 -6.18
C TRP A 73 2.90 10.21 -7.22
N ARG A 74 2.17 11.32 -7.30
CA ARG A 74 1.18 11.48 -8.36
C ARG A 74 1.88 11.60 -9.71
N ARG A 75 1.24 11.07 -10.75
CA ARG A 75 1.74 11.09 -12.14
C ARG A 75 2.27 12.46 -12.56
N SER A 76 1.55 13.54 -12.25
CA SER A 76 1.95 14.91 -12.61
C SER A 76 3.07 15.51 -11.76
N LYS A 77 3.38 14.92 -10.60
CA LYS A 77 4.27 15.50 -9.57
C LYS A 77 5.55 14.72 -9.33
N VAL A 78 5.57 13.44 -9.71
CA VAL A 78 6.72 12.56 -9.47
C VAL A 78 7.97 13.11 -10.15
N LYS A 79 9.11 13.07 -9.45
CA LYS A 79 10.38 13.46 -10.05
C LYS A 79 10.82 12.36 -10.99
N ARG A 80 11.21 12.72 -12.21
CA ARG A 80 11.66 11.79 -13.26
C ARG A 80 12.89 10.93 -12.88
N ILE A 81 13.66 11.34 -11.88
CA ILE A 81 14.74 10.50 -11.33
C ILE A 81 14.23 9.29 -10.53
N PHE A 82 12.95 9.27 -10.14
CA PHE A 82 12.32 8.21 -9.35
C PHE A 82 11.25 7.43 -10.14
N ALA A 83 10.92 7.86 -11.35
CA ALA A 83 9.86 7.26 -12.16
C ALA A 83 10.24 7.29 -13.64
N GLU A 84 10.11 6.13 -14.28
CA GLU A 84 10.25 6.01 -15.73
C GLU A 84 9.04 6.63 -16.45
N ASP A 85 9.17 6.82 -17.77
CA ASP A 85 8.12 7.44 -18.60
C ASP A 85 6.80 6.65 -18.59
N SER A 86 6.86 5.34 -18.30
CA SER A 86 5.70 4.45 -18.20
C SER A 86 4.93 4.56 -16.87
N TYR A 87 5.46 5.29 -15.89
CA TYR A 87 4.86 5.38 -14.56
C TYR A 87 3.45 5.99 -14.60
N LEU A 88 2.48 5.18 -14.17
CA LEU A 88 1.05 5.53 -14.18
C LEU A 88 0.54 5.99 -15.56
N GLN A 89 1.14 5.50 -16.66
CA GLN A 89 0.77 5.91 -18.01
C GLN A 89 -0.71 5.64 -18.34
N ASP A 90 -1.27 4.57 -17.78
CA ASP A 90 -2.67 4.13 -18.00
C ASP A 90 -3.68 4.86 -17.11
N TRP A 91 -3.22 5.70 -16.17
CA TRP A 91 -4.10 6.48 -15.31
C TRP A 91 -4.56 7.74 -16.03
N LYS A 92 -5.88 7.97 -16.07
CA LYS A 92 -6.46 9.13 -16.80
C LYS A 92 -6.10 10.47 -16.18
N SER A 93 -5.84 10.49 -14.87
CA SER A 93 -5.40 11.64 -14.11
C SER A 93 -4.69 11.19 -12.83
N ASP A 94 -4.16 12.12 -12.04
CA ASP A 94 -3.41 11.83 -10.80
C ASP A 94 -4.12 10.88 -9.83
N LEU A 95 -5.45 10.85 -9.84
CA LEU A 95 -6.29 10.09 -8.89
C LEU A 95 -7.34 9.21 -9.61
N ALA A 96 -7.13 8.88 -10.88
CA ALA A 96 -8.06 8.09 -11.68
C ALA A 96 -7.38 6.81 -12.20
N PRO A 97 -7.32 5.74 -11.39
CA PRO A 97 -6.78 4.46 -11.82
C PRO A 97 -7.62 3.84 -12.95
N PRO A 98 -7.03 2.95 -13.76
CA PRO A 98 -7.79 2.18 -14.74
C PRO A 98 -8.80 1.26 -14.04
N SER A 99 -9.88 0.91 -14.73
CA SER A 99 -10.78 -0.14 -14.28
C SER A 99 -10.00 -1.45 -14.16
N GLU A 100 -10.24 -2.22 -13.10
CA GLU A 100 -9.64 -3.54 -12.95
C GLU A 100 -9.91 -4.36 -14.21
N ARG A 101 -8.83 -4.87 -14.79
CA ARG A 101 -8.93 -5.75 -15.95
C ARG A 101 -9.48 -7.05 -15.39
N SER A 102 -10.67 -7.46 -15.82
CA SER A 102 -11.19 -8.79 -15.50
C SER A 102 -10.26 -9.79 -16.17
N GLU A 103 -9.31 -10.33 -15.42
CA GLU A 103 -8.49 -11.43 -15.88
C GLU A 103 -9.39 -12.67 -15.97
N SER A 104 -9.49 -13.18 -17.20
CA SER A 104 -10.25 -14.35 -17.63
C SER A 104 -9.56 -15.66 -17.28
#